data_AF-A0AAV5QSM3-F1
#
_entry.id   AF-A0AAV5QSM3-F1
#
_cell.length_a   1.000
_cell.length_b   1.000
_cell.length_c   1.000
_cell.angle_alpha   90.00
_cell.angle_beta   90.00
_cell.angle_gamma   90.00
#
_symmetry.space_group_name_H-M   'P 1'
#
loop_
_entity.id
_entity.type
_entity.pdbx_description
1 polymer ?
#
loop_
_entity_poly.entity_id
_entity_poly.type
_entity_poly.pdbx_seq_one_letter_code
_entity_poly.pdbx_strand_id
1 'polypeptide(L)'
;MIEQPSSSTKTLNNKIEILSINDKDPNDAEGVQITPNERMVVSEVIQIWKHDPATESLGIAKLHVLVKAAQPNWSLSEKRLKTLLKKYGLLANQPKFCYVNEITSKPTPGLELPPKIKLQTAKSKGKGLYASQFIAKGELIWEEKPFIFVPPLDHVYLMKIGKSCAYCGKLLQSRLFDSQSFLNGLDCKYCSQLWCSKGCKKSDSLHIILNHNEKLSKSKNKLKLDSSKWQKYKEFCLENRWSAAFAVGLIRIHELSDETGIVAKQFDAFAKIGQDIRYKASDSSAGAFDNSNGGDGALFVKEQQELLWHKGHELFNEIFDVEGENPDTISQHKISYEDYLLYIGTYNINNIESLYLIQSHLNHNCVKNVDVRVADNTRKLSDGIKVYAARNIKAGEELVTSYVNPTHNVNQRKRELRVNWGFNCSCNRCKEEEKETHRLQSNIGSDPKKASPNPNEKKADELTVNGDKPLKSSRKNSMRKSSDLSSRNDIKKMLEGAKNDGEFELEEADDSLTVRRKSVRFDEKVVAVANE
;
A
#
# COMPACT_ATOMS: atom_id res chain seq x y z
N MET A 1 26.43 72.50 -44.71
CA MET A 1 25.17 71.77 -44.41
C MET A 1 25.41 71.08 -43.07
N ILE A 2 25.18 71.70 -41.90
CA ILE A 2 23.90 72.24 -41.38
C ILE A 2 22.86 71.10 -41.41
N GLU A 3 22.41 70.49 -40.30
CA GLU A 3 22.58 70.82 -38.87
C GLU A 3 22.35 69.59 -37.94
N GLN A 4 22.76 69.69 -36.67
CA GLN A 4 22.33 68.86 -35.52
C GLN A 4 22.48 69.72 -34.24
N PRO A 5 21.87 69.36 -33.09
CA PRO A 5 20.55 68.73 -32.87
C PRO A 5 19.74 69.45 -31.75
N SER A 6 18.46 69.13 -31.50
CA SER A 6 17.84 69.48 -30.20
C SER A 6 16.64 68.62 -29.72
N SER A 7 16.71 68.27 -28.43
CA SER A 7 15.64 68.30 -27.42
C SER A 7 14.41 67.36 -27.39
N SER A 8 14.28 66.70 -26.23
CA SER A 8 13.05 66.32 -25.51
C SER A 8 12.29 65.04 -25.90
N THR A 9 12.63 63.95 -25.23
CA THR A 9 11.72 62.81 -24.99
C THR A 9 10.68 63.19 -23.93
N LYS A 10 9.42 63.40 -24.34
CA LYS A 10 8.28 63.48 -23.42
C LYS A 10 7.84 62.08 -22.98
N THR A 11 7.89 61.82 -21.69
CA THR A 11 7.28 60.64 -21.05
C THR A 11 5.76 60.73 -21.15
N LEU A 12 5.08 59.65 -21.53
CA LEU A 12 3.62 59.56 -21.57
C LEU A 12 3.15 58.37 -20.71
N ASN A 13 2.19 58.63 -19.83
CA ASN A 13 1.74 57.72 -18.79
C ASN A 13 0.94 56.53 -19.35
N ASN A 14 1.30 55.31 -18.95
CA ASN A 14 0.32 54.22 -18.85
C ASN A 14 -0.21 54.17 -17.41
N LYS A 15 -1.52 54.36 -17.25
CA LYS A 15 -2.21 54.09 -15.97
C LYS A 15 -2.21 52.59 -15.72
N ILE A 16 -1.53 52.14 -14.67
CA ILE A 16 -1.78 50.85 -14.03
C ILE A 16 -2.51 51.16 -12.73
N GLU A 17 -3.79 50.81 -12.66
CA GLU A 17 -4.61 50.95 -11.46
C GLU A 17 -4.41 49.69 -10.62
N ILE A 18 -3.50 49.76 -9.64
CA ILE A 18 -3.24 48.65 -8.72
C ILE A 18 -4.37 48.59 -7.70
N LEU A 19 -5.34 47.72 -7.93
CA LEU A 19 -6.35 47.35 -6.93
C LEU A 19 -5.66 46.56 -5.80
N SER A 20 -5.49 47.19 -4.65
CA SER A 20 -4.94 46.56 -3.44
C SER A 20 -5.95 45.59 -2.82
N ILE A 21 -5.90 44.32 -3.22
CA ILE A 21 -6.72 43.26 -2.62
C ILE A 21 -6.09 42.83 -1.28
N ASN A 22 -6.52 43.50 -0.21
CA ASN A 22 -6.36 43.08 1.19
C ASN A 22 -4.93 42.76 1.67
N ASP A 23 -4.00 43.70 1.52
CA ASP A 23 -2.86 43.76 2.45
C ASP A 23 -3.35 44.23 3.82
N LYS A 24 -3.74 43.26 4.67
CA LYS A 24 -3.82 43.50 6.12
C LYS A 24 -2.43 43.39 6.72
N ASP A 25 -2.12 44.30 7.63
CA ASP A 25 -0.83 44.39 8.30
C ASP A 25 -0.45 43.04 8.97
N PRO A 26 0.80 42.55 8.85
CA PRO A 26 1.19 41.25 9.42
C PRO A 26 1.08 41.14 10.95
N ASN A 27 0.87 42.27 11.65
CA ASN A 27 0.81 42.35 13.11
C ASN A 27 -0.61 42.36 13.71
N ASP A 28 -1.68 42.38 12.88
CA ASP A 28 -3.08 42.40 13.35
C ASP A 28 -3.70 40.99 13.58
N ALA A 29 -2.88 39.94 13.52
CA ALA A 29 -3.34 38.54 13.56
C ALA A 29 -3.25 37.85 14.95
N GLU A 30 -2.68 38.50 15.97
CA GLU A 30 -2.65 37.95 17.33
C GLU A 30 -4.03 38.05 18.00
N GLY A 31 -4.77 36.93 17.99
CA GLY A 31 -6.05 36.79 18.70
C GLY A 31 -7.26 36.44 17.84
N VAL A 32 -7.12 36.32 16.51
CA VAL A 32 -8.25 35.94 15.63
C VAL A 32 -8.61 34.47 15.87
N GLN A 33 -9.75 34.25 16.53
CA GLN A 33 -10.25 32.91 16.84
C GLN A 33 -10.85 32.24 15.60
N ILE A 34 -10.12 31.29 15.01
CA ILE A 34 -10.51 30.59 13.78
C ILE A 34 -11.53 29.49 14.14
N THR A 35 -12.70 29.44 13.48
CA THR A 35 -13.57 28.26 13.56
C THR A 35 -13.16 27.27 12.46
N PRO A 36 -12.41 26.18 12.76
CA PRO A 36 -11.92 25.26 11.74
C PRO A 36 -13.10 24.55 11.06
N ASN A 37 -12.96 24.22 9.77
CA ASN A 37 -13.94 23.39 9.06
C ASN A 37 -13.82 21.90 9.48
N GLU A 38 -14.74 21.04 9.02
CA GLU A 38 -14.72 19.62 9.41
C GLU A 38 -13.45 18.88 9.00
N ARG A 39 -12.91 19.18 7.80
CA ARG A 39 -11.67 18.58 7.28
C ARG A 39 -10.50 18.91 8.19
N MET A 40 -10.31 20.20 8.53
CA MET A 40 -9.24 20.67 9.41
C MET A 40 -9.26 19.98 10.78
N VAL A 41 -10.43 19.89 11.44
CA VAL A 41 -10.55 19.25 12.76
C VAL A 41 -10.17 17.77 12.70
N VAL A 42 -10.59 17.07 11.64
CA VAL A 42 -10.24 15.68 11.44
C VAL A 42 -8.74 15.56 11.16
N SER A 43 -8.20 16.30 10.19
CA SER A 43 -6.77 16.37 9.83
C SER A 43 -5.83 16.52 11.04
N GLU A 44 -6.16 17.40 11.99
CA GLU A 44 -5.32 17.60 13.18
C GLU A 44 -5.30 16.38 14.11
N VAL A 45 -6.47 15.77 14.37
CA VAL A 45 -6.58 14.51 15.12
C VAL A 45 -5.78 13.40 14.44
N ILE A 46 -5.83 13.37 13.11
CA ILE A 46 -5.07 12.44 12.27
C ILE A 46 -3.56 12.63 12.45
N GLN A 47 -3.06 13.87 12.42
CA GLN A 47 -1.64 14.16 12.60
C GLN A 47 -1.16 13.81 14.01
N ILE A 48 -1.95 14.09 15.05
CA ILE A 48 -1.67 13.66 16.43
C ILE A 48 -1.51 12.13 16.51
N TRP A 49 -2.42 11.38 15.89
CA TRP A 49 -2.36 9.90 15.85
C TRP A 49 -1.23 9.34 14.98
N LYS A 50 -0.75 10.09 13.97
CA LYS A 50 0.44 9.73 13.20
C LYS A 50 1.72 9.93 14.01
N HIS A 51 1.81 11.03 14.76
CA HIS A 51 2.97 11.36 15.59
C HIS A 51 3.05 10.46 16.84
N ASP A 52 1.92 10.19 17.50
CA ASP A 52 1.84 9.26 18.63
C ASP A 52 0.64 8.31 18.48
N PRO A 53 0.84 7.09 17.94
CA PRO A 53 -0.21 6.08 17.79
C PRO A 53 -0.88 5.62 19.09
N ALA A 54 -0.28 5.83 20.27
CA ALA A 54 -0.94 5.51 21.55
C ALA A 54 -2.17 6.40 21.77
N THR A 55 -2.15 7.62 21.22
CA THR A 55 -3.22 8.61 21.39
C THR A 55 -4.55 8.27 20.68
N GLU A 56 -4.58 7.28 19.76
CA GLU A 56 -5.84 6.74 19.18
C GLU A 56 -6.77 6.19 20.29
N SER A 57 -6.20 5.73 21.41
CA SER A 57 -6.96 5.15 22.53
C SER A 57 -7.47 6.17 23.55
N LEU A 58 -7.18 7.47 23.39
CA LEU A 58 -7.58 8.49 24.35
C LEU A 58 -9.08 8.82 24.29
N GLY A 59 -9.66 9.05 25.46
CA GLY A 59 -10.99 9.65 25.57
C GLY A 59 -11.02 11.08 25.02
N ILE A 60 -12.20 11.50 24.54
CA ILE A 60 -12.43 12.80 23.86
C ILE A 60 -11.79 13.99 24.57
N ALA A 61 -11.93 14.12 25.89
CA ALA A 61 -11.37 15.24 26.63
C ALA A 61 -9.83 15.32 26.52
N LYS A 62 -9.12 14.20 26.67
CA LYS A 62 -7.65 14.16 26.54
C LYS A 62 -7.22 14.46 25.09
N LEU A 63 -7.95 13.94 24.10
CA LEU A 63 -7.69 14.22 22.69
C LEU A 63 -7.98 15.68 22.31
N HIS A 64 -9.03 16.28 22.87
CA HIS A 64 -9.38 17.69 22.68
C HIS A 64 -8.29 18.62 23.21
N VAL A 65 -7.71 18.31 24.37
CA VAL A 65 -6.55 19.03 24.92
C VAL A 65 -5.36 18.97 23.97
N LEU A 66 -5.07 17.82 23.35
CA LEU A 66 -3.99 17.69 22.36
C LEU A 66 -4.26 18.52 21.10
N VAL A 67 -5.48 18.47 20.54
CA VAL A 67 -5.87 19.31 19.39
C VAL A 67 -5.78 20.81 19.73
N LYS A 68 -6.16 21.20 20.95
CA LYS A 68 -6.03 22.58 21.42
C LYS A 68 -4.59 23.03 21.68
N ALA A 69 -3.71 22.11 22.07
CA ALA A 69 -2.27 22.38 22.21
C ALA A 69 -1.59 22.54 20.84
N ALA A 70 -1.98 21.73 19.85
CA ALA A 70 -1.50 21.84 18.47
C ALA A 70 -2.05 23.09 17.75
N GLN A 71 -3.30 23.46 18.01
CA GLN A 71 -4.00 24.58 17.35
C GLN A 71 -4.67 25.52 18.37
N PRO A 72 -3.90 26.39 19.06
CA PRO A 72 -4.41 27.24 20.14
C PRO A 72 -5.56 28.17 19.71
N ASN A 73 -5.47 28.71 18.50
CA ASN A 73 -6.39 29.72 17.97
C ASN A 73 -7.75 29.13 17.50
N TRP A 74 -7.95 27.80 17.56
CA TRP A 74 -9.16 27.17 17.04
C TRP A 74 -10.36 27.23 18.00
N SER A 75 -11.52 27.68 17.52
CA SER A 75 -12.83 27.50 18.17
C SER A 75 -13.35 26.08 17.91
N LEU A 76 -12.93 25.15 18.77
CA LEU A 76 -13.36 23.76 18.79
C LEU A 76 -13.79 23.38 20.21
N SER A 77 -14.99 22.82 20.35
CA SER A 77 -15.49 22.25 21.62
C SER A 77 -15.39 20.72 21.61
N GLU A 78 -15.29 20.10 22.79
CA GLU A 78 -15.30 18.64 22.94
C GLU A 78 -16.53 17.99 22.29
N LYS A 79 -17.71 18.63 22.41
CA LYS A 79 -18.95 18.15 21.79
C LYS A 79 -18.84 18.13 20.26
N ARG A 80 -18.29 19.20 19.66
CA ARG A 80 -18.07 19.28 18.20
C ARG A 80 -17.05 18.24 17.74
N LEU A 81 -15.93 18.10 18.46
CA LEU A 81 -14.93 17.05 18.19
C LEU A 81 -15.58 15.66 18.24
N LYS A 82 -16.31 15.33 19.31
CA LYS A 82 -17.01 14.04 19.46
C LYS A 82 -18.00 13.78 18.33
N THR A 83 -18.77 14.78 17.89
CA THR A 83 -19.72 14.65 16.78
C THR A 83 -18.98 14.36 15.47
N LEU A 84 -17.88 15.05 15.18
CA LEU A 84 -17.08 14.82 13.97
C LEU A 84 -16.42 13.44 13.99
N LEU A 85 -15.78 13.06 15.10
CA LEU A 85 -15.20 11.73 15.23
C LEU A 85 -16.26 10.61 15.13
N LYS A 86 -17.50 10.86 15.59
CA LYS A 86 -18.63 9.92 15.39
C LYS A 86 -19.07 9.86 13.93
N LYS A 87 -19.20 11.01 13.26
CA LYS A 87 -19.63 11.15 11.85
C LYS A 87 -18.71 10.34 10.91
N TYR A 88 -17.42 10.32 11.22
CA TYR A 88 -16.38 9.69 10.41
C TYR A 88 -15.87 8.33 10.95
N GLY A 89 -16.58 7.69 11.90
CA GLY A 89 -16.20 6.36 12.41
C GLY A 89 -14.87 6.30 13.19
N LEU A 90 -14.38 7.46 13.64
CA LEU A 90 -13.08 7.65 14.30
C LEU A 90 -13.11 7.36 15.81
N LEU A 91 -14.29 7.11 16.40
CA LEU A 91 -14.41 6.76 17.82
C LEU A 91 -13.93 5.33 18.09
N ALA A 92 -13.04 5.15 19.07
CA ALA A 92 -12.50 3.86 19.48
C ALA A 92 -13.58 2.80 19.83
N ASN A 93 -14.70 3.23 20.44
CA ASN A 93 -15.75 2.34 20.97
C ASN A 93 -16.95 2.12 20.01
N GLN A 94 -16.85 2.47 18.73
CA GLN A 94 -17.88 2.13 17.74
C GLN A 94 -17.53 0.85 16.96
N PRO A 95 -18.51 0.01 16.59
CA PRO A 95 -18.27 -1.12 15.70
C PRO A 95 -17.81 -0.60 14.33
N LYS A 96 -16.53 -0.79 14.02
CA LYS A 96 -15.93 -0.34 12.76
C LYS A 96 -16.38 -1.26 11.61
N PHE A 97 -16.78 -0.70 10.48
CA PHE A 97 -17.37 -1.44 9.35
C PHE A 97 -16.50 -2.60 8.87
N CYS A 98 -17.10 -3.78 8.68
CA CYS A 98 -16.46 -5.03 8.29
C CYS A 98 -17.31 -5.71 7.22
N TYR A 99 -16.74 -5.96 6.03
CA TYR A 99 -17.45 -6.54 4.88
C TYR A 99 -17.19 -8.04 4.68
N VAL A 100 -16.52 -8.73 5.63
CA VAL A 100 -16.21 -10.18 5.49
C VAL A 100 -17.43 -11.06 5.22
N ASN A 101 -18.60 -10.66 5.72
CA ASN A 101 -19.86 -11.38 5.51
C ASN A 101 -20.46 -11.17 4.11
N GLU A 102 -19.99 -10.16 3.37
CA GLU A 102 -20.38 -9.86 1.98
C GLU A 102 -19.44 -10.55 0.97
N ILE A 103 -18.31 -11.11 1.42
CA ILE A 103 -17.37 -11.84 0.57
C ILE A 103 -17.98 -13.19 0.18
N THR A 104 -18.06 -13.45 -1.12
CA THR A 104 -18.50 -14.74 -1.67
C THR A 104 -17.33 -15.48 -2.30
N SER A 105 -17.41 -16.81 -2.43
CA SER A 105 -16.43 -17.61 -3.18
C SER A 105 -17.03 -18.96 -3.57
N LYS A 106 -16.50 -19.59 -4.61
CA LYS A 106 -16.98 -20.88 -5.13
C LYS A 106 -15.89 -21.96 -5.07
N PRO A 107 -16.19 -23.25 -5.23
CA PRO A 107 -15.17 -24.28 -5.43
C PRO A 107 -14.40 -24.01 -6.74
N THR A 108 -13.06 -24.09 -6.70
CA THR A 108 -12.21 -23.82 -7.86
C THR A 108 -12.20 -25.01 -8.82
N PRO A 109 -12.66 -24.88 -10.07
CA PRO A 109 -12.71 -25.99 -11.02
C PRO A 109 -11.30 -26.44 -11.43
N GLY A 110 -11.10 -27.76 -11.50
CA GLY A 110 -9.81 -28.35 -11.90
C GLY A 110 -8.64 -28.08 -10.94
N LEU A 111 -8.91 -27.73 -9.68
CA LEU A 111 -7.85 -27.44 -8.71
C LEU A 111 -7.21 -28.73 -8.18
N GLU A 112 -6.02 -29.03 -8.69
CA GLU A 112 -5.15 -30.09 -8.16
C GLU A 112 -4.35 -29.57 -6.95
N LEU A 113 -4.33 -30.33 -5.85
CA LEU A 113 -3.65 -29.94 -4.61
C LEU A 113 -2.35 -30.73 -4.40
N PRO A 114 -1.25 -30.07 -3.96
CA PRO A 114 -0.01 -30.71 -3.54
C PRO A 114 -0.21 -31.80 -2.47
N PRO A 115 0.57 -32.90 -2.45
CA PRO A 115 0.29 -34.08 -1.61
C PRO A 115 0.20 -33.82 -0.10
N LYS A 116 0.90 -32.79 0.40
CA LYS A 116 0.97 -32.44 1.82
C LYS A 116 -0.19 -31.55 2.31
N ILE A 117 -1.08 -31.10 1.42
CA ILE A 117 -2.16 -30.16 1.77
C ILE A 117 -3.53 -30.64 1.28
N LYS A 118 -4.57 -30.20 1.97
CA LYS A 118 -5.98 -30.40 1.61
C LYS A 118 -6.77 -29.12 1.84
N LEU A 119 -7.76 -28.87 0.99
CA LEU A 119 -8.70 -27.77 1.17
C LEU A 119 -9.83 -28.21 2.11
N GLN A 120 -10.17 -27.37 3.09
CA GLN A 120 -11.35 -27.58 3.96
C GLN A 120 -12.10 -26.26 4.17
N THR A 121 -13.39 -26.34 4.45
CA THR A 121 -14.23 -25.15 4.73
C THR A 121 -14.59 -25.11 6.21
N ALA A 122 -14.14 -24.06 6.92
CA ALA A 122 -14.46 -23.82 8.31
C ALA A 122 -15.59 -22.79 8.45
N LYS A 123 -16.56 -23.07 9.34
CA LYS A 123 -17.76 -22.20 9.54
C LYS A 123 -17.45 -20.73 9.81
N SER A 124 -16.32 -20.44 10.46
CA SER A 124 -15.94 -19.08 10.89
C SER A 124 -14.86 -18.40 10.04
N LYS A 125 -14.31 -19.09 9.03
CA LYS A 125 -13.21 -18.57 8.18
C LYS A 125 -13.42 -18.80 6.68
N GLY A 126 -14.47 -19.52 6.29
CA GLY A 126 -14.64 -19.96 4.90
C GLY A 126 -13.63 -21.04 4.52
N LYS A 127 -13.18 -21.03 3.26
CA LYS A 127 -12.18 -21.98 2.75
C LYS A 127 -10.82 -21.78 3.44
N GLY A 128 -10.04 -22.84 3.58
CA GLY A 128 -8.69 -22.80 4.15
C GLY A 128 -7.87 -24.04 3.77
N LEU A 129 -6.55 -23.90 3.69
CA LEU A 129 -5.62 -25.02 3.49
C LEU A 129 -5.22 -25.64 4.83
N TYR A 130 -5.16 -26.98 4.86
CA TYR A 130 -4.81 -27.77 6.04
C TYR A 130 -3.77 -28.81 5.68
N ALA A 131 -2.88 -29.15 6.61
CA ALA A 131 -1.88 -30.18 6.39
C ALA A 131 -2.56 -31.56 6.34
N SER A 132 -2.27 -32.36 5.31
CA SER A 132 -2.73 -33.76 5.23
C SER A 132 -1.87 -34.66 6.13
N GLN A 133 -0.60 -34.29 6.33
CA GLN A 133 0.43 -35.04 7.06
C GLN A 133 1.39 -34.07 7.77
N PHE A 134 2.43 -34.58 8.45
CA PHE A 134 3.45 -33.73 9.07
C PHE A 134 4.33 -33.02 8.02
N ILE A 135 4.69 -31.77 8.32
CA ILE A 135 5.56 -30.92 7.49
C ILE A 135 6.66 -30.35 8.40
N ALA A 136 7.92 -30.53 8.02
CA ALA A 136 9.07 -30.07 8.80
C ALA A 136 9.35 -28.57 8.59
N LYS A 137 9.93 -27.89 9.58
CA LYS A 137 10.44 -26.51 9.42
C LYS A 137 11.41 -26.44 8.23
N GLY A 138 11.24 -25.43 7.38
CA GLY A 138 12.06 -25.20 6.18
C GLY A 138 11.65 -26.03 4.97
N GLU A 139 10.72 -26.99 5.11
CA GLU A 139 10.26 -27.82 3.99
C GLU A 139 9.49 -26.97 2.96
N LEU A 140 9.80 -27.16 1.66
CA LEU A 140 9.01 -26.62 0.54
C LEU A 140 7.70 -27.41 0.45
N ILE A 141 6.58 -26.75 0.72
CA ILE A 141 5.25 -27.37 0.70
C ILE A 141 4.70 -27.41 -0.73
N TRP A 142 4.82 -26.30 -1.47
CA TRP A 142 4.54 -26.26 -2.91
C TRP A 142 5.18 -25.06 -3.61
N GLU A 143 5.19 -25.13 -4.94
CA GLU A 143 5.52 -24.05 -5.87
C GLU A 143 4.32 -23.83 -6.79
N GLU A 144 4.01 -22.57 -7.10
CA GLU A 144 2.82 -22.20 -7.87
C GLU A 144 3.14 -21.06 -8.82
N LYS A 145 2.83 -21.25 -10.11
CA LYS A 145 2.87 -20.18 -11.10
C LYS A 145 1.61 -19.31 -10.98
N PRO A 146 1.69 -18.02 -11.33
CA PRO A 146 0.50 -17.17 -11.32
C PRO A 146 -0.56 -17.73 -12.27
N PHE A 147 -1.81 -17.77 -11.80
CA PHE A 147 -3.00 -18.07 -12.60
C PHE A 147 -3.05 -17.16 -13.83
N ILE A 148 -2.85 -15.86 -13.59
CA ILE A 148 -2.62 -14.83 -14.59
C ILE A 148 -1.46 -13.98 -14.10
N PHE A 149 -0.41 -13.90 -14.91
CA PHE A 149 0.77 -13.10 -14.59
C PHE A 149 0.46 -11.62 -14.80
N VAL A 150 0.45 -10.86 -13.70
CA VAL A 150 0.31 -9.40 -13.71
C VAL A 150 1.67 -8.80 -13.36
N PRO A 151 2.43 -8.25 -14.32
CA PRO A 151 3.69 -7.60 -14.00
C PRO A 151 3.45 -6.32 -13.16
N PRO A 152 4.32 -6.03 -12.17
CA PRO A 152 4.30 -4.74 -11.48
C PRO A 152 4.41 -3.58 -12.47
N LEU A 153 3.75 -2.45 -12.21
CA LEU A 153 3.68 -1.32 -13.14
C LEU A 153 5.07 -0.77 -13.54
N ASP A 154 6.02 -0.73 -12.61
CA ASP A 154 7.42 -0.38 -12.90
C ASP A 154 8.06 -1.34 -13.94
N HIS A 155 7.72 -2.62 -13.86
CA HIS A 155 8.16 -3.63 -14.83
C HIS A 155 7.43 -3.49 -16.18
N VAL A 156 6.17 -3.06 -16.22
CA VAL A 156 5.46 -2.74 -17.48
C VAL A 156 6.20 -1.66 -18.26
N TYR A 157 6.71 -0.64 -17.58
CA TYR A 157 7.58 0.36 -18.21
C TYR A 157 8.90 -0.25 -18.71
N LEU A 158 9.58 -1.05 -17.90
CA LEU A 158 10.83 -1.73 -18.31
C LEU A 158 10.63 -2.69 -19.50
N MET A 159 9.47 -3.34 -19.61
CA MET A 159 9.08 -4.14 -20.78
C MET A 159 8.89 -3.24 -22.01
N LYS A 160 8.15 -2.13 -21.89
CA LYS A 160 7.90 -1.14 -22.97
C LYS A 160 9.21 -0.67 -23.64
N ILE A 161 10.26 -0.45 -22.83
CA ILE A 161 11.59 0.00 -23.31
C ILE A 161 12.62 -1.14 -23.53
N GLY A 162 12.20 -2.42 -23.48
CA GLY A 162 13.07 -3.56 -23.78
C GLY A 162 14.14 -3.89 -22.72
N LYS A 163 14.06 -3.32 -21.51
CA LYS A 163 14.97 -3.65 -20.39
C LYS A 163 14.52 -4.87 -19.57
N SER A 164 13.28 -5.31 -19.76
CA SER A 164 12.70 -6.52 -19.18
C SER A 164 12.07 -7.39 -20.27
N CYS A 165 12.02 -8.71 -20.05
CA CYS A 165 11.34 -9.64 -20.93
C CYS A 165 9.82 -9.38 -20.93
N ALA A 166 9.26 -9.10 -22.11
CA ALA A 166 7.83 -8.82 -22.30
C ALA A 166 6.89 -9.89 -21.70
N TYR A 167 7.26 -11.16 -21.82
CA TYR A 167 6.45 -12.28 -21.33
C TYR A 167 6.61 -12.57 -19.83
N CYS A 168 7.84 -12.55 -19.31
CA CYS A 168 8.15 -13.15 -17.99
C CYS A 168 8.69 -12.17 -16.94
N GLY A 169 8.82 -10.89 -17.27
CA GLY A 169 9.28 -9.84 -16.36
C GLY A 169 10.77 -9.88 -15.99
N LYS A 170 11.52 -10.92 -16.35
CA LYS A 170 12.95 -11.02 -16.04
C LYS A 170 13.74 -9.85 -16.63
N LEU A 171 14.54 -9.18 -15.79
CA LEU A 171 15.45 -8.11 -16.20
C LEU A 171 16.54 -8.63 -17.17
N LEU A 172 16.83 -7.85 -18.22
CA LEU A 172 17.77 -8.23 -19.28
C LEU A 172 19.14 -7.58 -19.02
N GLN A 173 19.94 -8.22 -18.16
CA GLN A 173 21.23 -7.68 -17.68
C GLN A 173 22.26 -7.34 -18.78
N SER A 174 22.30 -8.08 -19.90
CA SER A 174 23.42 -8.02 -20.86
C SER A 174 23.38 -6.87 -21.89
N ARG A 175 22.56 -5.82 -21.69
CA ARG A 175 22.34 -4.76 -22.70
C ARG A 175 22.40 -3.33 -22.16
N LEU A 176 22.99 -3.12 -20.99
CA LEU A 176 23.19 -1.77 -20.42
C LEU A 176 24.46 -1.07 -20.92
N PHE A 177 25.41 -1.80 -21.50
CA PHE A 177 26.75 -1.27 -21.84
C PHE A 177 27.25 -1.60 -23.24
N ASP A 178 26.56 -2.45 -24.01
CA ASP A 178 27.04 -2.90 -25.31
C ASP A 178 26.04 -2.53 -26.41
N SER A 179 26.50 -1.72 -27.38
CA SER A 179 25.68 -1.16 -28.46
C SER A 179 25.47 -2.12 -29.62
N GLN A 180 26.03 -3.34 -29.56
CA GLN A 180 25.88 -4.38 -30.57
C GLN A 180 24.78 -5.39 -30.21
N SER A 181 23.53 -5.00 -30.45
CA SER A 181 22.35 -5.85 -30.28
C SER A 181 22.20 -6.91 -31.37
N PHE A 182 23.05 -7.96 -31.34
CA PHE A 182 22.95 -9.07 -32.29
C PHE A 182 21.59 -9.80 -32.24
N LEU A 183 21.04 -10.01 -33.45
CA LEU A 183 19.68 -10.46 -33.73
C LEU A 183 19.51 -11.98 -33.60
N ASN A 184 19.29 -12.48 -32.38
CA ASN A 184 18.93 -13.89 -32.14
C ASN A 184 17.43 -14.20 -32.34
N GLY A 185 16.68 -13.32 -33.01
CA GLY A 185 15.24 -13.45 -33.23
C GLY A 185 14.42 -13.37 -31.95
N LEU A 186 14.95 -12.72 -30.91
CA LEU A 186 14.36 -12.53 -29.58
C LEU A 186 13.75 -11.13 -29.38
N ASP A 187 13.72 -10.35 -30.45
CA ASP A 187 13.21 -9.00 -30.63
C ASP A 187 11.84 -9.01 -31.32
N CYS A 188 11.01 -8.01 -31.05
CA CYS A 188 9.82 -7.77 -31.87
C CYS A 188 10.19 -6.99 -33.13
N LYS A 189 9.58 -7.35 -34.26
CA LYS A 189 9.83 -6.66 -35.55
C LYS A 189 9.18 -5.27 -35.65
N TYR A 190 8.31 -4.92 -34.70
CA TYR A 190 7.44 -3.75 -34.77
C TYR A 190 7.56 -2.82 -33.55
N CYS A 191 8.22 -3.24 -32.46
CA CYS A 191 8.46 -2.40 -31.28
C CYS A 191 9.68 -2.84 -30.49
N SER A 192 10.10 -2.04 -29.52
CA SER A 192 11.30 -2.25 -28.69
C SER A 192 11.22 -3.41 -27.68
N GLN A 193 10.12 -4.17 -27.65
CA GLN A 193 9.95 -5.27 -26.71
C GLN A 193 10.82 -6.49 -27.08
N LEU A 194 11.33 -7.16 -26.04
CA LEU A 194 12.32 -8.23 -26.12
C LEU A 194 11.89 -9.44 -25.27
N TRP A 195 12.36 -10.63 -25.64
CA TRP A 195 12.17 -11.87 -24.88
C TRP A 195 13.51 -12.42 -24.39
N CYS A 196 13.57 -12.92 -23.15
CA CYS A 196 14.80 -13.51 -22.61
C CYS A 196 15.16 -14.88 -23.22
N SER A 197 14.24 -15.52 -23.95
CA SER A 197 14.44 -16.83 -24.57
C SER A 197 13.45 -17.09 -25.70
N LYS A 198 13.79 -18.03 -26.60
CA LYS A 198 12.87 -18.50 -27.67
C LYS A 198 11.60 -19.13 -27.09
N GLY A 199 11.71 -19.76 -25.90
CA GLY A 199 10.56 -20.29 -25.16
C GLY A 199 9.58 -19.18 -24.78
N CYS A 200 10.05 -18.14 -24.10
CA CYS A 200 9.21 -16.98 -23.74
C CYS A 200 8.57 -16.33 -24.97
N LYS A 201 9.30 -16.15 -26.08
CA LYS A 201 8.74 -15.61 -27.33
C LYS A 201 7.67 -16.49 -27.96
N LYS A 202 7.78 -17.83 -27.83
CA LYS A 202 6.77 -18.78 -28.33
C LYS A 202 5.54 -18.85 -27.42
N SER A 203 5.72 -18.69 -26.10
CA SER A 203 4.65 -18.71 -25.11
C SER A 203 3.86 -17.41 -25.02
N ASP A 204 4.38 -16.31 -25.57
CA ASP A 204 3.73 -15.00 -25.56
C ASP A 204 2.68 -14.88 -26.69
N SER A 205 1.47 -15.38 -26.41
CA SER A 205 0.34 -15.31 -27.33
C SER A 205 -0.34 -13.93 -27.38
N LEU A 206 -0.17 -13.11 -26.34
CA LEU A 206 -0.89 -11.83 -26.18
C LEU A 206 -0.10 -10.63 -26.72
N HIS A 207 1.23 -10.67 -26.74
CA HIS A 207 2.04 -9.52 -27.19
C HIS A 207 1.58 -8.92 -28.51
N ILE A 208 1.20 -9.74 -29.50
CA ILE A 208 0.80 -9.23 -30.81
C ILE A 208 -0.52 -8.46 -30.74
N ILE A 209 -1.57 -9.05 -30.14
CA ILE A 209 -2.90 -8.42 -30.08
C ILE A 209 -2.92 -7.18 -29.16
N LEU A 210 -2.07 -7.15 -28.13
CA LEU A 210 -1.99 -6.03 -27.19
C LEU A 210 -1.18 -4.84 -27.73
N ASN A 211 -0.19 -5.06 -28.61
CA ASN A 211 0.77 -4.01 -28.97
C ASN A 211 0.79 -3.63 -30.46
N HIS A 212 0.16 -4.41 -31.35
CA HIS A 212 0.17 -4.15 -32.79
C HIS A 212 -1.23 -4.28 -33.40
N ASN A 213 -1.53 -3.42 -34.37
CA ASN A 213 -2.81 -3.45 -35.09
C ASN A 213 -2.96 -4.73 -35.92
N GLU A 214 -4.22 -5.18 -36.06
CA GLU A 214 -4.59 -6.45 -36.70
C GLU A 214 -4.01 -6.66 -38.10
N LYS A 215 -3.86 -5.59 -38.89
CA LYS A 215 -3.31 -5.62 -40.25
C LYS A 215 -1.85 -6.13 -40.32
N LEU A 216 -1.13 -6.16 -39.20
CA LEU A 216 0.24 -6.70 -39.09
C LEU A 216 0.27 -8.18 -38.66
N SER A 217 -0.88 -8.75 -38.34
CA SER A 217 -1.01 -9.96 -37.53
C SER A 217 -1.60 -11.13 -38.32
N LYS A 218 -0.75 -12.06 -38.74
CA LYS A 218 -1.19 -13.44 -39.06
C LYS A 218 -1.45 -14.27 -37.78
N SER A 219 -1.98 -13.64 -36.73
CA SER A 219 -2.34 -14.35 -35.50
C SER A 219 -3.49 -15.32 -35.79
N LYS A 220 -3.41 -16.50 -35.17
CA LYS A 220 -4.49 -17.49 -35.19
C LYS A 220 -5.49 -17.28 -34.04
N ASN A 221 -5.29 -16.27 -33.19
CA ASN A 221 -6.20 -15.97 -32.10
C ASN A 221 -7.53 -15.43 -32.67
N LYS A 222 -8.66 -15.96 -32.19
CA LYS A 222 -10.00 -15.50 -32.58
C LYS A 222 -10.38 -14.18 -31.90
N LEU A 223 -9.76 -13.87 -30.75
CA LEU A 223 -10.01 -12.62 -30.03
C LEU A 223 -9.42 -11.43 -30.80
N LYS A 224 -10.31 -10.53 -31.23
CA LYS A 224 -9.99 -9.21 -31.78
C LYS A 224 -10.05 -8.12 -30.70
N LEU A 225 -9.13 -7.17 -30.76
CA LEU A 225 -8.99 -6.06 -29.79
C LEU A 225 -8.44 -4.81 -30.51
N ASP A 226 -8.90 -3.62 -30.10
CA ASP A 226 -8.28 -2.37 -30.54
C ASP A 226 -6.99 -2.13 -29.72
N SER A 227 -5.84 -2.40 -30.35
CA SER A 227 -4.54 -2.24 -29.71
C SER A 227 -4.26 -0.80 -29.28
N SER A 228 -4.78 0.21 -30.00
CA SER A 228 -4.62 1.63 -29.65
C SER A 228 -5.38 1.97 -28.37
N LYS A 229 -6.64 1.50 -28.26
CA LYS A 229 -7.47 1.69 -27.06
C LYS A 229 -6.91 0.93 -25.87
N TRP A 230 -6.34 -0.27 -26.06
CA TRP A 230 -5.55 -0.95 -25.02
C TRP A 230 -4.36 -0.11 -24.55
N GLN A 231 -3.56 0.48 -25.46
CA GLN A 231 -2.43 1.32 -25.04
C GLN A 231 -2.91 2.57 -24.25
N LYS A 232 -4.04 3.19 -24.62
CA LYS A 232 -4.66 4.28 -23.84
C LYS A 232 -5.04 3.83 -22.42
N TYR A 233 -5.77 2.72 -22.30
CA TYR A 233 -6.16 2.15 -21.00
C TYR A 233 -4.94 1.81 -20.14
N LYS A 234 -3.91 1.21 -20.75
CA LYS A 234 -2.65 0.89 -20.08
C LYS A 234 -1.92 2.13 -19.58
N GLU A 235 -1.80 3.18 -20.39
CA GLU A 235 -1.12 4.41 -19.97
C GLU A 235 -1.91 5.11 -18.84
N PHE A 236 -3.24 5.17 -18.94
CA PHE A 236 -4.10 5.65 -17.85
C PHE A 236 -3.90 4.86 -16.54
N CYS A 237 -3.75 3.54 -16.61
CA CYS A 237 -3.42 2.72 -15.43
C CYS A 237 -2.01 3.01 -14.89
N LEU A 238 -1.03 3.30 -15.75
CA LEU A 238 0.35 3.63 -15.34
C LEU A 238 0.43 5.02 -14.68
N GLU A 239 -0.21 6.03 -15.27
CA GLU A 239 -0.27 7.40 -14.77
C GLU A 239 -0.92 7.48 -13.37
N ASN A 240 -2.02 6.74 -13.17
CA ASN A 240 -2.73 6.66 -11.89
C ASN A 240 -2.18 5.57 -10.95
N ARG A 241 -1.05 4.92 -11.31
CA ARG A 241 -0.43 3.79 -10.56
C ARG A 241 -1.39 2.63 -10.24
N TRP A 242 -2.45 2.50 -11.02
CA TRP A 242 -3.62 1.69 -10.71
C TRP A 242 -3.46 0.23 -11.16
N SER A 243 -2.64 -0.52 -10.39
CA SER A 243 -2.28 -1.90 -10.71
C SER A 243 -3.47 -2.85 -10.82
N ALA A 244 -4.56 -2.57 -10.09
CA ALA A 244 -5.77 -3.39 -10.10
C ALA A 244 -6.56 -3.26 -11.41
N ALA A 245 -6.73 -2.06 -11.96
CA ALA A 245 -7.34 -1.87 -13.26
C ALA A 245 -6.52 -2.58 -14.36
N PHE A 246 -5.20 -2.36 -14.38
CA PHE A 246 -4.33 -3.05 -15.33
C PHE A 246 -4.45 -4.58 -15.26
N ALA A 247 -4.55 -5.15 -14.05
CA ALA A 247 -4.82 -6.57 -13.85
C ALA A 247 -6.18 -7.00 -14.43
N VAL A 248 -7.25 -6.24 -14.21
CA VAL A 248 -8.60 -6.53 -14.75
C VAL A 248 -8.61 -6.55 -16.28
N GLY A 249 -7.88 -5.63 -16.92
CA GLY A 249 -7.60 -5.65 -18.35
C GLY A 249 -7.02 -6.99 -18.83
N LEU A 250 -5.93 -7.44 -18.20
CA LEU A 250 -5.30 -8.72 -18.53
C LEU A 250 -6.21 -9.92 -18.22
N ILE A 251 -6.92 -9.91 -17.08
CA ILE A 251 -7.85 -10.98 -16.67
C ILE A 251 -8.91 -11.20 -17.74
N ARG A 252 -9.61 -10.13 -18.16
CA ARG A 252 -10.67 -10.24 -19.17
C ARG A 252 -10.14 -10.76 -20.51
N ILE A 253 -8.97 -10.27 -20.94
CA ILE A 253 -8.36 -10.69 -22.21
C ILE A 253 -7.93 -12.18 -22.16
N HIS A 254 -7.48 -12.67 -21.00
CA HIS A 254 -7.21 -14.09 -20.80
C HIS A 254 -8.48 -14.95 -20.79
N GLU A 255 -9.57 -14.49 -20.16
CA GLU A 255 -10.87 -15.18 -20.22
C GLU A 255 -11.39 -15.31 -21.66
N LEU A 256 -11.34 -14.22 -22.42
CA LEU A 256 -11.83 -14.18 -23.81
C LEU A 256 -10.91 -14.92 -24.79
N SER A 257 -9.64 -15.13 -24.43
CA SER A 257 -8.70 -15.95 -25.21
C SER A 257 -8.77 -17.45 -24.90
N ASP A 258 -9.49 -17.86 -23.84
CA ASP A 258 -9.61 -19.25 -23.42
C ASP A 258 -10.86 -19.93 -24.00
N GLU A 259 -10.67 -20.68 -25.08
CA GLU A 259 -11.76 -21.44 -25.73
C GLU A 259 -12.41 -22.50 -24.83
N THR A 260 -11.78 -22.90 -23.72
CA THR A 260 -12.36 -23.88 -22.77
C THR A 260 -13.28 -23.23 -21.73
N GLY A 261 -13.18 -21.91 -21.56
CA GLY A 261 -13.85 -21.15 -20.51
C GLY A 261 -13.49 -21.62 -19.09
N ILE A 262 -12.36 -22.31 -18.88
CA ILE A 262 -11.88 -22.69 -17.55
C ILE A 262 -11.35 -21.47 -16.79
N VAL A 263 -10.70 -20.53 -17.47
CA VAL A 263 -10.13 -19.30 -16.89
C VAL A 263 -11.24 -18.48 -16.23
N ALA A 264 -12.33 -18.20 -16.93
CA ALA A 264 -13.46 -17.44 -16.36
C ALA A 264 -14.09 -18.15 -15.14
N LYS A 265 -14.25 -19.49 -15.20
CA LYS A 265 -14.80 -20.28 -14.09
C LYS A 265 -13.84 -20.35 -12.89
N GLN A 266 -12.53 -20.34 -13.12
CA GLN A 266 -11.51 -20.27 -12.08
C GLN A 266 -11.41 -18.87 -11.47
N PHE A 267 -11.53 -17.81 -12.28
CA PHE A 267 -11.59 -16.44 -11.79
C PHE A 267 -12.82 -16.20 -10.89
N ASP A 268 -13.98 -16.71 -11.29
CA ASP A 268 -15.22 -16.65 -10.51
C ASP A 268 -15.20 -17.50 -9.21
N ALA A 269 -14.18 -18.32 -8.99
CA ALA A 269 -14.01 -19.13 -7.77
C ALA A 269 -13.13 -18.50 -6.68
N PHE A 270 -12.44 -17.40 -6.98
CA PHE A 270 -11.72 -16.59 -5.97
C PHE A 270 -12.68 -15.94 -4.97
N ALA A 271 -12.14 -15.28 -3.94
CA ALA A 271 -12.96 -14.45 -3.05
C ALA A 271 -13.43 -13.18 -3.77
N LYS A 272 -14.75 -13.01 -3.95
CA LYS A 272 -15.34 -11.88 -4.68
C LYS A 272 -16.00 -10.89 -3.73
N ILE A 273 -15.77 -9.60 -3.99
CA ILE A 273 -16.37 -8.46 -3.28
C ILE A 273 -16.27 -7.22 -4.19
N GLY A 274 -17.25 -6.31 -4.12
CA GLY A 274 -17.20 -5.03 -4.84
C GLY A 274 -16.10 -4.11 -4.30
N GLN A 275 -15.35 -3.45 -5.18
CA GLN A 275 -14.32 -2.49 -4.77
C GLN A 275 -14.90 -1.28 -3.99
N ASP A 276 -16.13 -0.87 -4.30
CA ASP A 276 -16.88 0.14 -3.54
C ASP A 276 -17.11 -0.29 -2.09
N ILE A 277 -17.46 -1.57 -1.86
CA ILE A 277 -17.68 -2.13 -0.52
C ILE A 277 -16.37 -2.15 0.26
N ARG A 278 -15.26 -2.51 -0.39
CA ARG A 278 -13.92 -2.43 0.22
C ARG A 278 -13.58 -1.00 0.61
N TYR A 279 -13.88 -0.02 -0.26
CA TYR A 279 -13.60 1.40 -0.03
C TYR A 279 -14.40 1.98 1.15
N LYS A 280 -15.66 1.56 1.37
CA LYS A 280 -16.45 1.93 2.57
C LYS A 280 -15.75 1.60 3.88
N ALA A 281 -14.88 0.58 3.93
CA ALA A 281 -14.09 0.27 5.13
C ALA A 281 -12.91 1.23 5.36
N SER A 282 -12.37 1.82 4.29
CA SER A 282 -11.39 2.91 4.38
C SER A 282 -12.03 4.16 4.94
N ASP A 283 -13.20 4.56 4.41
CA ASP A 283 -13.97 5.72 4.87
C ASP A 283 -14.46 5.56 6.31
N SER A 284 -14.88 4.35 6.69
CA SER A 284 -15.30 4.02 8.07
C SER A 284 -14.12 3.83 9.03
N SER A 285 -12.91 4.15 8.61
CA SER A 285 -11.71 4.02 9.38
C SER A 285 -10.97 5.35 9.44
N ALA A 286 -10.40 5.64 10.60
CA ALA A 286 -9.23 6.52 10.70
C ALA A 286 -8.07 6.07 9.78
N GLY A 287 -8.14 4.97 9.05
CA GLY A 287 -7.06 4.38 8.26
C GLY A 287 -6.60 5.14 7.01
N ALA A 288 -7.13 6.33 6.68
CA ALA A 288 -6.72 7.14 5.52
C ALA A 288 -5.25 7.65 5.56
N PHE A 289 -4.46 7.21 6.54
CA PHE A 289 -3.21 7.84 6.97
C PHE A 289 -1.99 7.50 6.12
N ASP A 290 -2.07 6.43 5.34
CA ASP A 290 -0.98 5.89 4.52
C ASP A 290 -0.87 6.58 3.14
N ASN A 291 -1.88 7.36 2.74
CA ASN A 291 -1.80 8.15 1.52
C ASN A 291 -0.72 9.23 1.69
N SER A 292 0.36 9.10 0.92
CA SER A 292 1.56 9.94 0.96
C SER A 292 1.33 11.40 0.53
N ASN A 293 0.14 11.72 0.03
CA ASN A 293 -0.37 13.09 -0.13
C ASN A 293 -1.19 13.53 1.11
N GLY A 294 -0.53 13.70 2.26
CA GLY A 294 -1.03 14.58 3.32
C GLY A 294 -2.36 14.23 4.01
N GLY A 295 -2.46 13.05 4.65
CA GLY A 295 -3.31 12.85 5.84
C GLY A 295 -4.83 12.69 5.67
N ASP A 296 -5.48 13.50 4.85
CA ASP A 296 -6.95 13.59 4.73
C ASP A 296 -7.55 12.77 3.56
N GLY A 297 -6.70 12.15 2.76
CA GLY A 297 -6.96 11.82 1.35
C GLY A 297 -7.87 10.64 1.01
N ALA A 298 -8.59 10.01 1.95
CA ALA A 298 -9.63 9.00 1.61
C ALA A 298 -11.03 9.48 2.02
N LEU A 299 -11.14 9.95 3.26
CA LEU A 299 -12.37 10.39 3.95
C LEU A 299 -13.14 11.51 3.21
N PHE A 300 -12.47 12.24 2.32
CA PHE A 300 -12.99 13.40 1.61
C PHE A 300 -12.81 13.35 0.08
N VAL A 301 -12.39 12.20 -0.45
CA VAL A 301 -11.93 12.04 -1.86
C VAL A 301 -12.82 11.05 -2.64
N LYS A 302 -13.89 10.54 -2.02
CA LYS A 302 -14.80 9.54 -2.60
C LYS A 302 -15.30 9.89 -4.01
N GLU A 303 -15.70 11.14 -4.25
CA GLU A 303 -16.15 11.61 -5.57
C GLU A 303 -15.06 11.51 -6.64
N GLN A 304 -13.81 11.89 -6.31
CA GLN A 304 -12.67 11.77 -7.23
C GLN A 304 -12.32 10.30 -7.50
N GLN A 305 -12.47 9.44 -6.48
CA GLN A 305 -12.24 8.00 -6.61
C GLN A 305 -13.29 7.32 -7.50
N GLU A 306 -14.56 7.69 -7.37
CA GLU A 306 -15.66 7.21 -8.21
C GLU A 306 -15.50 7.69 -9.67
N LEU A 307 -15.09 8.95 -9.88
CA LEU A 307 -14.74 9.46 -11.22
C LEU A 307 -13.58 8.69 -11.87
N LEU A 308 -12.52 8.35 -11.10
CA LEU A 308 -11.43 7.51 -11.58
C LEU A 308 -11.94 6.12 -12.00
N TRP A 309 -12.84 5.53 -11.21
CA TRP A 309 -13.42 4.22 -11.52
C TRP A 309 -14.28 4.23 -12.78
N HIS A 310 -15.16 5.22 -12.93
CA HIS A 310 -15.96 5.40 -14.14
C HIS A 310 -15.08 5.62 -15.37
N LYS A 311 -14.04 6.47 -15.30
CA LYS A 311 -13.16 6.70 -16.46
C LYS A 311 -12.33 5.46 -16.82
N GLY A 312 -11.88 4.70 -15.82
CA GLY A 312 -11.23 3.41 -16.05
C GLY A 312 -12.16 2.39 -16.71
N HIS A 313 -13.43 2.33 -16.31
CA HIS A 313 -14.43 1.43 -16.89
C HIS A 313 -14.75 1.77 -18.35
N GLU A 314 -14.91 3.06 -18.67
CA GLU A 314 -15.12 3.55 -20.03
C GLU A 314 -13.94 3.15 -20.94
N LEU A 315 -12.72 3.50 -20.55
CA LEU A 315 -11.49 3.17 -21.29
C LEU A 315 -11.24 1.66 -21.39
N PHE A 316 -11.68 0.86 -20.41
CA PHE A 316 -11.64 -0.59 -20.45
C PHE A 316 -12.61 -1.14 -21.50
N ASN A 317 -13.87 -0.71 -21.49
CA ASN A 317 -14.86 -1.20 -22.44
C ASN A 317 -14.54 -0.76 -23.88
N GLU A 318 -13.94 0.42 -24.07
CA GLU A 318 -13.42 0.90 -25.35
C GLU A 318 -12.49 -0.11 -26.05
N ILE A 319 -11.69 -0.89 -25.32
CA ILE A 319 -10.74 -1.89 -25.87
C ILE A 319 -11.42 -2.85 -26.86
N PHE A 320 -12.69 -3.18 -26.60
CA PHE A 320 -13.46 -4.16 -27.35
C PHE A 320 -14.26 -3.57 -28.51
N ASP A 321 -14.28 -2.23 -28.68
CA ASP A 321 -14.94 -1.56 -29.80
C ASP A 321 -14.10 -1.66 -31.08
N VAL A 322 -14.07 -2.86 -31.66
CA VAL A 322 -13.34 -3.19 -32.89
C VAL A 322 -14.22 -2.90 -34.11
N GLU A 323 -13.69 -2.13 -35.06
CA GLU A 323 -14.38 -1.80 -36.31
C GLU A 323 -14.65 -3.06 -37.15
N GLY A 324 -15.92 -3.27 -37.54
CA GLY A 324 -16.33 -4.41 -38.36
C GLY A 324 -16.48 -5.74 -37.60
N GLU A 325 -16.39 -5.74 -36.26
CA GLU A 325 -16.74 -6.90 -35.44
C GLU A 325 -18.25 -6.97 -35.15
N ASN A 326 -18.78 -8.17 -34.88
CA ASN A 326 -20.20 -8.36 -34.56
C ASN A 326 -20.58 -7.60 -33.26
N PRO A 327 -21.60 -6.71 -33.25
CA PRO A 327 -22.09 -6.03 -32.05
C PRO A 327 -22.41 -6.95 -30.87
N ASP A 328 -22.94 -8.15 -31.11
CA ASP A 328 -23.22 -9.13 -30.04
C ASP A 328 -21.93 -9.62 -29.37
N THR A 329 -20.87 -9.81 -30.16
CA THR A 329 -19.54 -10.20 -29.67
C THR A 329 -18.88 -9.07 -28.89
N ILE A 330 -18.97 -7.83 -29.38
CA ILE A 330 -18.52 -6.63 -28.64
C ILE A 330 -19.25 -6.52 -27.30
N SER A 331 -20.57 -6.69 -27.29
CA SER A 331 -21.42 -6.65 -26.09
C SER A 331 -21.04 -7.73 -25.07
N GLN A 332 -20.77 -8.96 -25.53
CA GLN A 332 -20.31 -10.07 -24.70
C GLN A 332 -18.89 -9.86 -24.13
N HIS A 333 -18.02 -9.11 -24.81
CA HIS A 333 -16.66 -8.83 -24.33
C HIS A 333 -16.65 -7.78 -23.21
N LYS A 334 -17.45 -6.73 -23.36
CA LYS A 334 -17.65 -5.65 -22.37
C LYS A 334 -18.26 -6.19 -21.06
N ILE A 335 -18.12 -5.43 -19.98
CA ILE A 335 -18.76 -5.72 -18.69
C ILE A 335 -19.45 -4.48 -18.11
N SER A 336 -20.39 -4.70 -17.18
CA SER A 336 -21.07 -3.63 -16.44
C SER A 336 -20.10 -2.86 -15.53
N TYR A 337 -20.51 -1.70 -15.02
CA TYR A 337 -19.68 -0.94 -14.08
C TYR A 337 -19.55 -1.68 -12.74
N GLU A 338 -20.63 -2.32 -12.32
CA GLU A 338 -20.75 -3.16 -11.13
C GLU A 338 -19.82 -4.38 -11.24
N ASP A 339 -19.79 -5.05 -12.39
CA ASP A 339 -18.86 -6.16 -12.65
C ASP A 339 -17.42 -5.67 -12.71
N TYR A 340 -17.13 -4.50 -13.30
CA TYR A 340 -15.78 -3.93 -13.29
C TYR A 340 -15.27 -3.67 -11.86
N LEU A 341 -16.11 -3.09 -11.00
CA LEU A 341 -15.81 -2.93 -9.57
C LEU A 341 -15.68 -4.27 -8.84
N LEU A 342 -16.46 -5.29 -9.21
CA LEU A 342 -16.36 -6.65 -8.68
C LEU A 342 -15.04 -7.32 -9.10
N TYR A 343 -14.59 -7.14 -10.35
CA TYR A 343 -13.31 -7.64 -10.85
C TYR A 343 -12.14 -6.97 -10.12
N ILE A 344 -12.17 -5.64 -9.94
CA ILE A 344 -11.15 -4.88 -9.18
C ILE A 344 -11.10 -5.37 -7.72
N GLY A 345 -12.25 -5.49 -7.06
CA GLY A 345 -12.32 -5.94 -5.67
C GLY A 345 -11.89 -7.40 -5.49
N THR A 346 -12.26 -8.28 -6.43
CA THR A 346 -11.80 -9.68 -6.50
C THR A 346 -10.28 -9.74 -6.68
N TYR A 347 -9.70 -8.97 -7.60
CA TYR A 347 -8.23 -8.92 -7.73
C TYR A 347 -7.56 -8.44 -6.43
N ASN A 348 -8.04 -7.34 -5.85
CA ASN A 348 -7.41 -6.70 -4.71
C ASN A 348 -7.48 -7.50 -3.40
N ILE A 349 -8.49 -8.35 -3.20
CA ILE A 349 -8.58 -9.15 -1.97
C ILE A 349 -7.77 -10.46 -2.03
N ASN A 350 -7.50 -10.97 -3.25
CA ASN A 350 -6.80 -12.25 -3.45
C ASN A 350 -5.31 -12.10 -3.83
N ASN A 351 -4.89 -10.96 -4.41
CA ASN A 351 -3.56 -10.87 -5.01
C ASN A 351 -2.40 -10.92 -4.00
N ILE A 352 -1.26 -11.40 -4.53
CA ILE A 352 0.08 -11.20 -3.97
C ILE A 352 1.01 -10.86 -5.14
N GLU A 353 0.88 -9.64 -5.67
CA GLU A 353 1.42 -9.17 -6.96
C GLU A 353 0.80 -9.83 -8.21
N SER A 354 0.27 -11.05 -8.10
CA SER A 354 -0.55 -11.74 -9.10
C SER A 354 -1.59 -12.63 -8.41
N LEU A 355 -2.44 -13.32 -9.18
CA LEU A 355 -3.43 -14.28 -8.67
C LEU A 355 -2.89 -15.72 -8.68
N TYR A 356 -3.29 -16.52 -7.70
CA TYR A 356 -2.78 -17.88 -7.45
C TYR A 356 -3.91 -18.77 -6.89
N LEU A 357 -4.30 -19.82 -7.61
CA LEU A 357 -5.47 -20.65 -7.32
C LEU A 357 -5.37 -21.38 -5.97
N ILE A 358 -4.19 -21.88 -5.60
CA ILE A 358 -3.95 -22.55 -4.32
C ILE A 358 -3.69 -21.51 -3.24
N GLN A 359 -2.72 -20.61 -3.44
CA GLN A 359 -2.31 -19.65 -2.39
C GLN A 359 -3.44 -18.74 -1.89
N SER A 360 -4.40 -18.33 -2.72
CA SER A 360 -5.53 -17.50 -2.24
C SER A 360 -6.45 -18.22 -1.23
N HIS A 361 -6.22 -19.52 -0.96
CA HIS A 361 -6.85 -20.27 0.13
C HIS A 361 -6.04 -20.30 1.45
N LEU A 362 -4.87 -19.64 1.54
CA LEU A 362 -4.14 -19.46 2.79
C LEU A 362 -4.76 -18.37 3.67
N ASN A 363 -5.36 -18.75 4.80
CA ASN A 363 -5.95 -17.82 5.76
C ASN A 363 -4.92 -17.00 6.55
N HIS A 364 -5.40 -15.92 7.17
CA HIS A 364 -4.58 -15.08 8.03
C HIS A 364 -4.38 -15.62 9.45
N ASN A 365 -3.16 -15.52 9.96
CA ASN A 365 -2.86 -15.45 11.39
C ASN A 365 -1.70 -14.47 11.64
N CYS A 366 -1.74 -13.68 12.73
CA CYS A 366 -0.63 -12.79 13.13
C CYS A 366 0.60 -13.58 13.62
N VAL A 367 0.45 -14.89 13.88
CA VAL A 367 1.52 -15.86 14.03
C VAL A 367 1.37 -16.88 12.90
N LYS A 368 2.13 -16.67 11.81
CA LYS A 368 2.15 -17.55 10.65
C LYS A 368 2.81 -18.90 10.96
N ASN A 369 2.44 -19.95 10.21
CA ASN A 369 3.19 -21.21 10.18
C ASN A 369 3.74 -21.53 8.78
N VAL A 370 3.37 -20.76 7.74
CA VAL A 370 3.96 -20.84 6.40
C VAL A 370 4.51 -19.49 5.92
N ASP A 371 5.59 -19.57 5.14
CA ASP A 371 6.26 -18.46 4.46
C ASP A 371 6.02 -18.52 2.96
N VAL A 372 5.38 -17.50 2.40
CA VAL A 372 5.18 -17.35 0.95
C VAL A 372 6.30 -16.47 0.41
N ARG A 373 7.14 -17.01 -0.47
CA ARG A 373 8.24 -16.30 -1.14
C ARG A 373 7.87 -16.10 -2.61
N VAL A 374 7.78 -14.85 -3.06
CA VAL A 374 7.59 -14.49 -4.48
C VAL A 374 8.94 -14.54 -5.19
N ALA A 375 8.94 -14.84 -6.50
CA ALA A 375 10.13 -14.74 -7.33
C ALA A 375 10.72 -13.32 -7.30
N ASP A 376 12.03 -13.24 -7.09
CA ASP A 376 12.78 -11.98 -7.01
C ASP A 376 13.18 -11.47 -8.39
N ASN A 377 13.63 -10.21 -8.46
CA ASN A 377 13.98 -9.52 -9.72
C ASN A 377 15.16 -10.18 -10.49
N THR A 378 15.91 -11.12 -9.90
CA THR A 378 16.95 -11.89 -10.62
C THR A 378 16.38 -13.06 -11.43
N ARG A 379 15.18 -13.53 -11.08
CA ARG A 379 14.46 -14.65 -11.68
C ARG A 379 13.41 -14.15 -12.67
N LYS A 380 12.56 -15.05 -13.19
CA LYS A 380 11.38 -14.63 -13.95
C LYS A 380 10.27 -14.36 -12.94
N LEU A 381 9.63 -13.20 -13.03
CA LEU A 381 8.47 -12.90 -12.20
C LEU A 381 7.31 -13.86 -12.49
N SER A 382 7.23 -14.39 -13.72
CA SER A 382 6.27 -15.44 -14.09
C SER A 382 6.56 -16.83 -13.48
N ASP A 383 7.68 -17.04 -12.79
CA ASP A 383 7.92 -18.31 -12.09
C ASP A 383 7.06 -18.40 -10.81
N GLY A 384 6.52 -17.28 -10.32
CA GLY A 384 5.46 -17.23 -9.32
C GLY A 384 5.96 -17.28 -7.87
N ILE A 385 5.46 -18.23 -7.09
CA ILE A 385 5.68 -18.33 -5.65
C ILE A 385 6.19 -19.71 -5.22
N LYS A 386 6.90 -19.74 -4.09
CA LYS A 386 7.24 -20.95 -3.35
C LYS A 386 6.77 -20.79 -1.91
N VAL A 387 6.12 -21.81 -1.35
CA VAL A 387 5.59 -21.77 0.02
C VAL A 387 6.30 -22.77 0.90
N TYR A 388 6.92 -22.28 1.97
CA TYR A 388 7.74 -23.05 2.91
C TYR A 388 7.08 -23.12 4.29
N ALA A 389 7.38 -24.15 5.07
CA ALA A 389 6.97 -24.22 6.46
C ALA A 389 7.88 -23.37 7.37
N ALA A 390 7.32 -22.36 8.03
CA ALA A 390 8.06 -21.47 8.94
C ALA A 390 8.47 -22.16 10.26
N ARG A 391 7.75 -23.23 10.62
CA ARG A 391 8.00 -24.14 11.74
C ARG A 391 7.47 -25.53 11.41
N ASN A 392 7.68 -26.51 12.30
CA ASN A 392 7.01 -27.80 12.21
C ASN A 392 5.48 -27.62 12.25
N ILE A 393 4.76 -28.28 11.34
CA ILE A 393 3.29 -28.25 11.19
C ILE A 393 2.75 -29.66 11.39
N LYS A 394 1.74 -29.82 12.25
CA LYS A 394 1.11 -31.13 12.52
C LYS A 394 0.09 -31.49 11.44
N ALA A 395 -0.11 -32.77 11.20
CA ALA A 395 -1.22 -33.25 10.37
C ALA A 395 -2.57 -32.72 10.93
N GLY A 396 -3.42 -32.19 10.05
CA GLY A 396 -4.69 -31.55 10.41
C GLY A 396 -4.59 -30.10 10.88
N GLU A 397 -3.40 -29.51 10.97
CA GLU A 397 -3.22 -28.09 11.30
C GLU A 397 -3.53 -27.19 10.09
N GLU A 398 -4.16 -26.02 10.31
CA GLU A 398 -4.43 -25.03 9.26
C GLU A 398 -3.12 -24.33 8.84
N LEU A 399 -2.87 -24.23 7.53
CA LEU A 399 -1.76 -23.45 6.97
C LEU A 399 -2.19 -21.98 6.93
N VAL A 400 -1.43 -21.12 7.61
CA VAL A 400 -1.76 -19.70 7.81
C VAL A 400 -0.54 -18.80 7.60
N THR A 401 -0.78 -17.68 6.93
CA THR A 401 0.23 -16.65 6.64
C THR A 401 -0.13 -15.31 7.28
N SER A 402 0.83 -14.39 7.39
CA SER A 402 0.51 -13.01 7.82
C SER A 402 0.16 -12.15 6.61
N TYR A 403 -0.99 -11.50 6.65
CA TYR A 403 -1.45 -10.57 5.61
C TYR A 403 -0.87 -9.17 5.82
N VAL A 404 -0.52 -8.87 7.07
CA VAL A 404 -0.07 -7.57 7.59
C VAL A 404 1.33 -7.68 8.15
N ASN A 405 2.00 -6.55 8.33
CA ASN A 405 3.35 -6.50 8.87
C ASN A 405 3.38 -7.06 10.32
N PRO A 406 4.22 -8.06 10.64
CA PRO A 406 4.32 -8.61 11.99
C PRO A 406 4.89 -7.62 13.03
N THR A 407 5.57 -6.54 12.62
CA THR A 407 6.11 -5.52 13.54
C THR A 407 5.08 -4.49 13.98
N HIS A 408 3.94 -4.38 13.28
CA HIS A 408 2.85 -3.47 13.65
C HIS A 408 2.17 -3.92 14.95
N ASN A 409 1.69 -2.96 15.74
CA ASN A 409 0.93 -3.23 16.97
C ASN A 409 -0.48 -3.79 16.68
N VAL A 410 -1.17 -4.32 17.70
CA VAL A 410 -2.49 -4.95 17.50
C VAL A 410 -3.53 -4.04 16.84
N ASN A 411 -3.55 -2.75 17.15
CA ASN A 411 -4.50 -1.78 16.60
C ASN A 411 -4.23 -1.54 15.10
N GLN A 412 -2.96 -1.36 14.73
CA GLN A 412 -2.52 -1.24 13.34
C GLN A 412 -2.86 -2.51 12.54
N ARG A 413 -2.49 -3.70 13.05
CA ARG A 413 -2.79 -4.98 12.38
C ARG A 413 -4.29 -5.19 12.18
N LYS A 414 -5.12 -4.97 13.21
CA LYS A 414 -6.59 -5.09 13.08
C LYS A 414 -7.20 -4.04 12.15
N ARG A 415 -6.65 -2.82 12.12
CA ARG A 415 -7.05 -1.76 11.17
C ARG A 415 -6.79 -2.17 9.72
N GLU A 416 -5.58 -2.62 9.40
CA GLU A 416 -5.23 -3.09 8.05
C GLU A 416 -6.08 -4.30 7.62
N LEU A 417 -6.29 -5.26 8.51
CA LEU A 417 -7.12 -6.44 8.21
C LEU A 417 -8.57 -6.09 7.91
N ARG A 418 -9.14 -5.14 8.66
CA ARG A 418 -10.50 -4.64 8.42
C ARG A 418 -10.60 -3.89 7.10
N VAL A 419 -9.67 -2.98 6.81
CA VAL A 419 -9.71 -2.16 5.60
C VAL A 419 -9.49 -3.01 4.35
N ASN A 420 -8.43 -3.82 4.33
CA ASN A 420 -7.99 -4.51 3.10
C ASN A 420 -8.65 -5.88 2.87
N TRP A 421 -9.12 -6.54 3.94
CA TRP A 421 -9.74 -7.88 3.89
C TRP A 421 -11.09 -7.99 4.65
N GLY A 422 -11.61 -6.91 5.21
CA GLY A 422 -12.99 -6.85 5.73
C GLY A 422 -13.25 -7.49 7.09
N PHE A 423 -12.24 -7.96 7.83
CA PHE A 423 -12.42 -8.65 9.12
C PHE A 423 -11.50 -8.15 10.25
N ASN A 424 -11.91 -8.37 11.50
CA ASN A 424 -11.07 -8.14 12.68
C ASN A 424 -10.45 -9.47 13.17
N CYS A 425 -9.12 -9.53 13.31
CA CYS A 425 -8.44 -10.74 13.77
C CYS A 425 -8.72 -11.07 15.25
N SER A 426 -8.88 -12.36 15.56
CA SER A 426 -9.13 -12.89 16.91
C SER A 426 -8.13 -13.99 17.33
N CYS A 427 -6.94 -14.00 16.72
CA CYS A 427 -5.85 -14.91 17.10
C CYS A 427 -5.31 -14.64 18.52
N ASN A 428 -4.58 -15.60 19.09
CA ASN A 428 -4.07 -15.52 20.46
C ASN A 428 -3.17 -14.29 20.68
N ARG A 429 -2.21 -14.04 19.78
CA ARG A 429 -1.35 -12.84 19.80
C ARG A 429 -2.15 -11.53 19.89
N CYS A 430 -3.23 -11.40 19.13
CA CYS A 430 -4.10 -10.22 19.23
C CYS A 430 -4.81 -10.14 20.59
N LYS A 431 -5.36 -11.25 21.07
CA LYS A 431 -6.06 -11.32 22.37
C LYS A 431 -5.12 -11.03 23.56
N GLU A 432 -3.85 -11.38 23.45
CA GLU A 432 -2.82 -11.14 24.46
C GLU A 432 -2.38 -9.67 24.44
N GLU A 433 -2.01 -9.13 23.27
CA GLU A 433 -1.64 -7.72 23.12
C GLU A 433 -2.79 -6.77 23.52
N GLU A 434 -4.05 -7.10 23.23
CA GLU A 434 -5.21 -6.28 23.65
C GLU A 434 -5.39 -6.24 25.18
N LYS A 435 -5.21 -7.37 25.87
CA LYS A 435 -5.26 -7.42 27.34
C LYS A 435 -4.21 -6.51 27.96
N GLU A 436 -3.02 -6.47 27.37
CA GLU A 436 -1.92 -5.64 27.87
C GLU A 436 -2.17 -4.14 27.62
N THR A 437 -2.66 -3.76 26.44
CA THR A 437 -3.04 -2.36 26.18
C THR A 437 -4.14 -1.86 27.13
N HIS A 438 -5.13 -2.69 27.47
CA HIS A 438 -6.15 -2.33 28.45
C HIS A 438 -5.61 -2.14 29.88
N ARG A 439 -4.65 -2.96 30.32
CA ARG A 439 -3.98 -2.82 31.63
C ARG A 439 -3.20 -1.50 31.73
N LEU A 440 -2.47 -1.15 30.67
CA LEU A 440 -1.74 0.11 30.62
C LEU A 440 -2.69 1.32 30.67
N GLN A 441 -3.83 1.24 29.98
CA GLN A 441 -4.86 2.28 30.00
C GLN A 441 -5.52 2.45 31.38
N SER A 442 -5.81 1.36 32.11
CA SER A 442 -6.40 1.45 33.45
C SER A 442 -5.44 2.10 34.45
N ASN A 443 -4.14 1.81 34.36
CA ASN A 443 -3.14 2.32 35.31
C ASN A 443 -2.84 3.82 35.13
N ILE A 444 -3.08 4.38 33.94
CA ILE A 444 -3.01 5.83 33.66
C ILE A 444 -4.26 6.58 34.19
N GLY A 445 -5.27 5.84 34.69
CA GLY A 445 -6.50 6.38 35.27
C GLY A 445 -6.47 6.61 36.79
N SER A 446 -5.46 6.09 37.50
CA SER A 446 -5.38 6.11 38.97
C SER A 446 -4.28 7.04 39.50
N ASP A 447 -4.70 8.04 40.29
CA ASP A 447 -3.92 8.98 41.12
C ASP A 447 -2.94 9.98 40.46
N PRO A 448 -3.31 11.28 40.38
CA PRO A 448 -2.40 12.40 40.14
C PRO A 448 -1.52 12.79 41.34
N LYS A 449 -1.51 12.03 42.45
CA LYS A 449 -0.91 12.43 43.73
C LYS A 449 -0.04 11.34 44.37
N LYS A 450 1.13 11.06 43.79
CA LYS A 450 2.31 10.50 44.50
C LYS A 450 3.61 10.57 43.67
N ALA A 451 4.01 11.79 43.30
CA ALA A 451 5.41 12.07 43.02
C ALA A 451 6.11 12.47 44.33
N SER A 452 6.67 11.51 45.06
CA SER A 452 7.48 11.81 46.24
C SER A 452 8.81 12.47 45.81
N PRO A 453 9.28 13.51 46.52
CA PRO A 453 10.58 14.11 46.23
C PRO A 453 11.71 13.13 46.58
N ASN A 454 12.72 13.06 45.71
CA ASN A 454 13.88 12.19 45.87
C ASN A 454 14.82 12.74 46.96
N PRO A 455 15.11 12.02 48.05
CA PRO A 455 15.90 12.54 49.16
C PRO A 455 17.40 12.34 48.90
N ASN A 456 18.06 13.35 48.34
CA ASN A 456 19.53 13.47 48.38
C ASN A 456 20.00 14.92 48.16
N GLU A 457 19.62 15.81 49.08
CA GLU A 457 20.42 17.01 49.36
C GLU A 457 21.27 16.75 50.60
N LYS A 458 22.59 16.84 50.46
CA LYS A 458 23.51 17.05 51.58
C LYS A 458 24.45 18.21 51.26
N LYS A 459 24.27 19.31 52.01
CA LYS A 459 25.31 20.28 52.37
C LYS A 459 26.38 19.58 53.22
N ALA A 460 27.62 20.03 53.35
CA ALA A 460 28.43 21.03 52.64
C ALA A 460 29.92 20.66 52.89
N ASP A 461 30.88 21.42 52.35
CA ASP A 461 31.91 22.11 53.16
C ASP A 461 32.93 22.85 52.27
N GLU A 462 33.54 23.91 52.84
CA GLU A 462 34.50 24.82 52.20
C GLU A 462 35.95 24.31 52.36
N LEU A 463 36.88 24.74 51.46
CA LEU A 463 38.29 25.05 51.80
C LEU A 463 39.06 25.71 50.63
N THR A 464 40.28 26.19 50.91
CA THR A 464 40.97 27.34 50.29
C THR A 464 42.48 27.04 50.02
N VAL A 465 43.30 27.75 49.21
CA VAL A 465 43.19 28.91 48.26
C VAL A 465 44.45 28.94 47.33
N ASN A 466 44.50 29.83 46.31
CA ASN A 466 45.61 30.11 45.35
C ASN A 466 45.72 29.16 44.13
N GLY A 467 46.14 29.58 42.92
CA GLY A 467 46.51 30.92 42.43
C GLY A 467 46.79 30.96 40.90
N ASP A 468 47.02 32.17 40.37
CA ASP A 468 47.52 32.56 39.02
C ASP A 468 46.64 32.53 37.74
N LYS A 469 47.04 33.39 36.79
CA LYS A 469 46.36 33.93 35.57
C LYS A 469 47.25 33.66 34.32
N PRO A 470 46.88 34.00 33.04
CA PRO A 470 45.75 34.82 32.55
C PRO A 470 44.91 34.29 31.34
N LEU A 471 43.84 35.04 31.11
CA LEU A 471 42.79 35.03 30.07
C LEU A 471 43.16 34.62 28.62
N LYS A 472 42.16 34.02 27.94
CA LYS A 472 41.54 34.57 26.70
C LYS A 472 40.07 34.12 26.54
N SER A 473 39.32 34.80 25.67
CA SER A 473 37.84 34.72 25.48
C SER A 473 37.39 33.44 24.72
N SER A 474 36.11 33.08 24.51
CA SER A 474 34.85 33.84 24.53
C SER A 474 33.58 32.93 24.62
N ARG A 475 32.46 33.51 25.08
CA ARG A 475 31.03 33.11 24.88
C ARG A 475 30.51 31.72 25.33
N LYS A 476 29.49 31.78 26.20
CA LYS A 476 28.56 30.69 26.53
C LYS A 476 27.59 30.40 25.38
N ASN A 477 27.08 29.17 25.29
CA ASN A 477 25.65 28.93 25.16
C ASN A 477 25.27 27.51 25.63
N SER A 478 24.14 27.39 26.34
CA SER A 478 23.61 26.11 26.82
C SER A 478 22.62 25.52 25.81
N MET A 479 22.67 24.21 25.57
CA MET A 479 21.58 23.48 24.92
C MET A 479 21.12 22.31 25.81
N ARG A 480 19.79 22.18 25.94
CA ARG A 480 19.14 21.13 26.73
C ARG A 480 19.15 19.80 25.97
N LYS A 481 19.33 18.69 26.70
CA LYS A 481 19.32 17.32 26.16
C LYS A 481 17.93 16.91 25.68
N SER A 482 17.86 16.25 24.53
CA SER A 482 16.72 15.45 24.07
C SER A 482 16.73 14.05 24.72
N SER A 483 15.60 13.35 24.68
CA SER A 483 15.27 12.14 25.45
C SER A 483 15.85 10.82 24.91
N ASP A 484 16.88 10.85 24.06
CA ASP A 484 17.39 9.68 23.31
C ASP A 484 18.45 8.84 24.08
N LEU A 485 18.44 8.93 25.42
CA LEU A 485 19.45 8.30 26.29
C LEU A 485 18.95 7.07 27.06
N SER A 486 17.64 6.88 27.21
CA SER A 486 17.10 5.69 27.91
C SER A 486 17.36 4.43 27.10
N SER A 487 16.97 4.44 25.82
CA SER A 487 17.03 3.30 24.90
C SER A 487 18.44 2.74 24.69
N ARG A 488 19.49 3.58 24.84
CA ARG A 488 20.89 3.13 24.73
C ARG A 488 21.41 2.42 25.98
N ASN A 489 20.92 2.77 27.17
CA ASN A 489 21.39 2.15 28.42
C ASN A 489 20.82 0.74 28.61
N ASP A 490 19.60 0.48 28.13
CA ASP A 490 19.00 -0.85 28.18
C ASP A 490 19.70 -1.82 27.22
N ILE A 491 20.03 -1.37 26.00
CA ILE A 491 20.85 -2.14 25.04
C ILE A 491 22.25 -2.43 25.63
N LYS A 492 22.87 -1.45 26.30
CA LYS A 492 24.19 -1.64 26.90
C LYS A 492 24.18 -2.66 28.05
N LYS A 493 23.13 -2.67 28.88
CA LYS A 493 22.93 -3.70 29.91
C LYS A 493 22.70 -5.10 29.34
N MET A 494 22.08 -5.23 28.17
CA MET A 494 21.96 -6.53 27.48
C MET A 494 23.29 -7.03 26.90
N LEU A 495 24.22 -6.12 26.56
CA LEU A 495 25.54 -6.46 26.01
C LEU A 495 26.62 -6.73 27.06
N GLU A 496 26.48 -6.21 28.28
CA GLU A 496 27.46 -6.43 29.37
C GLU A 496 27.31 -7.81 30.05
N GLY A 497 26.20 -8.53 29.83
CA GLY A 497 25.96 -9.88 30.36
C GLY A 497 26.49 -11.04 29.50
N ALA A 498 27.03 -10.77 28.31
CA ALA A 498 27.46 -11.78 27.33
C ALA A 498 29.00 -12.01 27.29
N LYS A 499 29.69 -11.68 28.39
CA LYS A 499 31.13 -11.94 28.55
C LYS A 499 31.37 -12.99 29.63
N ASN A 500 31.22 -14.25 29.25
CA ASN A 500 32.16 -15.33 29.53
C ASN A 500 31.72 -16.61 28.80
N ASP A 501 32.72 -17.36 28.33
CA ASP A 501 32.71 -18.77 27.92
C ASP A 501 32.03 -19.16 26.59
N GLY A 502 32.88 -19.59 25.64
CA GLY A 502 32.49 -20.38 24.46
C GLY A 502 32.50 -19.62 23.12
N GLU A 503 33.48 -19.91 22.27
CA GLU A 503 33.47 -19.47 20.87
C GLU A 503 32.24 -20.04 20.15
N PHE A 504 31.51 -19.17 19.45
CA PHE A 504 30.42 -19.54 18.55
C PHE A 504 30.70 -18.90 17.20
N GLU A 505 30.84 -19.71 16.15
CA GLU A 505 30.93 -19.20 14.78
C GLU A 505 29.64 -18.44 14.45
N LEU A 506 29.79 -17.18 14.04
CA LEU A 506 28.72 -16.38 13.50
C LEU A 506 28.42 -16.85 12.08
N GLU A 507 27.41 -17.71 11.92
CA GLU A 507 26.76 -17.87 10.62
C GLU A 507 26.30 -16.48 10.13
N GLU A 508 26.76 -16.09 8.94
CA GLU A 508 26.39 -14.83 8.32
C GLU A 508 24.86 -14.75 8.17
N ALA A 509 24.27 -13.64 8.60
CA ALA A 509 22.84 -13.45 8.51
C ALA A 509 22.41 -13.40 7.03
N ASP A 510 21.70 -14.43 6.58
CA ASP A 510 21.03 -14.46 5.27
C ASP A 510 20.06 -13.27 5.17
N ASP A 511 20.46 -12.26 4.41
CA ASP A 511 19.73 -11.00 4.20
C ASP A 511 18.50 -11.19 3.27
N SER A 512 17.91 -12.39 3.30
CA SER A 512 16.71 -12.79 2.55
C SER A 512 15.43 -12.21 3.17
N LEU A 513 15.38 -10.88 3.17
CA LEU A 513 14.21 -10.07 3.51
C LEU A 513 12.95 -10.67 2.87
N THR A 514 12.03 -11.14 3.72
CA THR A 514 10.77 -11.75 3.28
C THR A 514 10.04 -10.79 2.35
N VAL A 515 9.80 -11.20 1.10
CA VAL A 515 9.15 -10.34 0.10
C VAL A 515 7.83 -9.82 0.66
N ARG A 516 7.80 -8.50 0.88
CA ARG A 516 6.66 -7.76 1.38
C ARG A 516 5.45 -8.07 0.50
N ARG A 517 4.36 -8.59 1.09
CA ARG A 517 3.04 -8.34 0.51
C ARG A 517 2.91 -6.82 0.40
N LYS A 518 2.96 -6.30 -0.82
CA LYS A 518 2.52 -4.93 -1.08
C LYS A 518 1.06 -4.92 -0.67
N SER A 519 0.77 -4.37 0.51
CA SER A 519 -0.56 -3.90 0.83
C SER A 519 -1.00 -3.07 -0.37
N VAL A 520 -2.15 -3.40 -0.96
CA VAL A 520 -2.81 -2.51 -1.93
C VAL A 520 -3.28 -1.29 -1.15
N ARG A 521 -2.32 -0.41 -0.85
CA ARG A 521 -2.56 0.96 -0.41
C ARG A 521 -3.31 1.63 -1.54
N PHE A 522 -4.36 2.35 -1.18
CA PHE A 522 -5.19 3.08 -2.14
C PHE A 522 -4.29 3.96 -2.99
N ASP A 523 -4.56 3.94 -4.30
CA ASP A 523 -3.53 4.12 -5.32
C ASP A 523 -2.79 5.46 -5.20
N GLU A 524 -1.48 5.43 -5.45
CA GLU A 524 -0.57 6.51 -5.06
C GLU A 524 -0.69 7.74 -5.99
N LYS A 525 -1.51 8.71 -5.54
CA LYS A 525 -1.82 10.06 -6.07
C LYS A 525 -3.06 10.14 -6.96
N VAL A 526 -3.93 11.07 -6.59
CA VAL A 526 -4.93 11.69 -7.47
C VAL A 526 -4.35 13.00 -8.02
N VAL A 527 -4.53 13.25 -9.32
CA VAL A 527 -4.20 14.52 -9.98
C VAL A 527 -5.39 15.48 -9.84
N ALA A 528 -5.11 16.73 -9.45
CA ALA A 528 -6.12 17.78 -9.55
C ALA A 528 -6.33 18.13 -11.02
N VAL A 529 -7.50 17.81 -11.58
CA VAL A 529 -7.94 18.37 -12.85
C VAL A 529 -8.21 19.86 -12.61
N ALA A 530 -7.40 20.72 -13.22
CA ALA A 530 -7.75 22.13 -13.32
C ALA A 530 -8.89 22.24 -14.35
N ASN A 531 -9.97 22.90 -13.96
CA ASN A 531 -10.99 23.32 -14.94
C ASN A 531 -10.39 24.46 -15.77
N GLU A 532 -10.44 24.32 -17.09
CA GLU A 532 -10.42 25.47 -18.01
C GLU A 532 -11.82 26.12 -18.07
#